data_AF-A0A0C1RAP8-F1
#
_entry.id   AF-A0A0C1RAP8-F1
#
_cell.length_a   1.000
_cell.length_b   1.000
_cell.length_c   1.000
_cell.angle_alpha   90.00
_cell.angle_beta   90.00
_cell.angle_gamma   90.00
#
_symmetry.space_group_name_H-M   'P 1'
#
loop_
_entity.id
_entity.type
_entity.pdbx_description
1 polymer ?
#
loop_
_entity_poly.entity_id
_entity_poly.type
_entity_poly.pdbx_seq_one_letter_code
_entity_poly.pdbx_strand_id
1 'polypeptide(L)'
;MTLNTLGWENRLAPSNIINHHLKFDLNYAQHQEKWLSAEAHDIVIMCEVIEHLYTAPEIVLSFLKTFISPGGFLIIGTPNAAYLPNRILLALGKNPYERIRKTYDNPGHFREYTASEFKEICQEVGLTCKSIEYHDFSEKKGIAHKIVGLMGNIHQPFKKYLSVVCQN
;
A
#
# COMPACT_ATOMS: atom_id res chain seq x y z
N MET A 1 14.47 -12.09 16.67
CA MET A 1 13.66 -11.40 15.64
C MET A 1 13.62 -9.94 16.04
N THR A 2 14.03 -9.04 15.15
CA THR A 2 13.98 -7.59 15.37
C THR A 2 12.76 -7.04 14.64
N LEU A 3 11.89 -6.32 15.33
CA LEU A 3 10.72 -5.67 14.74
C LEU A 3 10.81 -4.17 15.01
N ASN A 4 11.02 -3.41 13.93
CA ASN A 4 10.99 -1.95 13.97
C ASN A 4 9.73 -1.44 13.27
N THR A 5 9.30 -0.22 13.61
CA THR A 5 8.17 0.45 12.97
C THR A 5 8.59 1.83 12.49
N LEU A 6 7.93 2.32 11.44
CA LEU A 6 8.17 3.63 10.83
C LEU A 6 6.82 4.32 10.63
N GLY A 7 6.69 5.60 11.01
CA GLY A 7 5.46 6.37 10.77
C GLY A 7 5.13 7.38 11.86
N TRP A 8 3.84 7.65 12.04
CA TRP A 8 3.33 8.52 13.11
C TRP A 8 3.40 7.84 14.48
N GLU A 9 3.37 8.63 15.55
CA GLU A 9 3.50 8.15 16.95
C GLU A 9 2.38 7.21 17.43
N ASN A 10 1.22 7.22 16.75
CA ASN A 10 0.06 6.45 17.18
C ASN A 10 0.20 4.99 16.73
N ARG A 11 0.59 4.13 17.67
CA ARG A 11 0.94 2.73 17.42
C ARG A 11 -0.27 1.82 17.58
N LEU A 12 -0.56 1.04 16.54
CA LEU A 12 -1.49 -0.09 16.62
C LEU A 12 -0.81 -1.36 17.16
N ALA A 13 0.51 -1.49 16.98
CA ALA A 13 1.27 -2.65 17.44
C ALA A 13 1.66 -2.52 18.92
N PRO A 14 1.60 -3.63 19.71
CA PRO A 14 1.98 -3.63 21.12
C PRO A 14 3.44 -3.20 21.33
N SER A 15 3.68 -2.26 22.25
CA SER A 15 5.03 -1.72 22.49
C SER A 15 6.05 -2.77 22.97
N ASN A 16 5.60 -3.88 23.56
CA ASN A 16 6.47 -4.93 24.09
C ASN A 16 7.13 -5.82 23.02
N ILE A 17 6.67 -5.75 21.77
CA ILE A 17 7.25 -6.50 20.65
C ILE A 17 8.06 -5.63 19.70
N ILE A 18 8.02 -4.31 19.86
CA ILE A 18 8.72 -3.35 18.99
C ILE A 18 10.06 -3.01 19.63
N ASN A 19 11.15 -3.19 18.87
CA ASN A 19 12.49 -2.80 19.29
C ASN A 19 12.67 -1.28 19.18
N HIS A 20 12.41 -0.71 17.99
CA HIS A 20 12.51 0.72 17.74
C HIS A 20 11.35 1.25 16.90
N HIS A 21 10.92 2.48 17.20
CA HIS A 21 9.97 3.23 16.39
C HIS A 21 10.67 4.45 15.79
N LEU A 22 10.70 4.52 14.47
CA LEU A 22 11.23 5.63 13.69
C LEU A 22 10.07 6.58 13.40
N LYS A 23 10.00 7.69 14.15
CA LYS A 23 8.98 8.72 13.91
C LYS A 23 9.31 9.47 12.63
N PHE A 24 8.48 9.31 11.60
CA PHE A 24 8.64 9.97 10.31
C PHE A 24 7.30 10.09 9.60
N ASP A 25 6.97 11.29 9.13
CA ASP A 25 5.85 11.48 8.21
C ASP A 25 6.33 11.13 6.80
N LEU A 26 5.76 10.06 6.21
CA LEU A 26 6.14 9.59 4.89
C LEU A 26 5.87 10.62 3.79
N ASN A 27 5.00 11.61 4.01
CA ASN A 27 4.86 12.71 3.06
C ASN A 27 6.12 13.62 3.03
N TYR A 28 6.96 13.59 4.05
CA TYR A 28 8.26 14.26 4.00
C TYR A 28 9.33 13.48 3.22
N ALA A 29 9.03 12.30 2.68
CA ALA A 29 9.96 11.58 1.80
C ALA A 29 10.35 12.39 0.55
N GLN A 30 9.53 13.36 0.11
CA GLN A 30 9.91 14.32 -0.94
C GLN A 30 11.13 15.19 -0.62
N HIS A 31 11.52 15.27 0.65
CA HIS A 31 12.68 16.01 1.14
C HIS A 31 13.80 15.03 1.49
N GLN A 32 14.67 14.73 0.52
CA GLN A 32 15.72 13.72 0.67
C GLN A 32 16.68 14.03 1.83
N GLU A 33 16.91 15.31 2.14
CA GLU A 33 17.71 15.76 3.28
C GLU A 33 17.12 15.38 4.64
N LYS A 34 15.83 15.02 4.69
CA LYS A 34 15.15 14.57 5.90
C LYS A 34 15.11 13.06 6.05
N TRP A 35 15.57 12.30 5.04
CA TRP A 35 15.51 10.84 5.09
C TRP A 35 16.27 10.32 6.31
N LEU A 36 15.60 9.43 7.05
CA LEU A 36 16.22 8.75 8.17
C LEU A 36 17.22 7.71 7.67
N SER A 37 18.25 7.47 8.48
CA SER A 37 19.14 6.33 8.32
C SER A 37 18.93 5.38 9.48
N ALA A 38 18.71 4.10 9.19
CA ALA A 38 18.56 3.05 10.18
C ALA A 38 19.11 1.73 9.61
N GLU A 39 19.17 0.71 10.47
CA GLU A 39 19.51 -0.64 10.05
C GLU A 39 18.53 -1.15 8.98
N ALA A 40 19.07 -1.87 7.99
CA ALA A 40 18.27 -2.52 6.97
C ALA A 40 17.66 -3.84 7.49
N HIS A 41 16.53 -4.22 6.91
CA HIS A 41 15.73 -5.39 7.29
C HIS A 41 15.62 -6.37 6.13
N ASP A 42 15.52 -7.65 6.45
CA ASP A 42 15.25 -8.71 5.46
C ASP A 42 13.87 -8.54 4.81
N ILE A 43 12.92 -7.95 5.55
CA ILE A 43 11.55 -7.70 5.11
C ILE A 43 11.09 -6.33 5.60
N VAL A 44 10.61 -5.49 4.68
CA VAL A 44 9.90 -4.23 4.93
C VAL A 44 8.46 -4.39 4.47
N ILE A 45 7.49 -3.98 5.29
CA ILE A 45 6.05 -4.13 5.03
C ILE A 45 5.37 -2.77 5.07
N MET A 46 4.60 -2.44 4.04
CA MET A 46 3.77 -1.24 3.98
C MET A 46 2.37 -1.60 3.46
N CYS A 47 1.40 -1.76 4.35
CA CYS A 47 0.04 -2.12 3.99
C CYS A 47 -0.94 -1.02 4.39
N GLU A 48 -1.81 -0.62 3.46
CA GLU A 48 -2.86 0.39 3.65
C GLU A 48 -2.29 1.75 4.10
N VAL A 49 -1.25 2.22 3.39
CA VAL A 49 -0.55 3.48 3.70
C VAL A 49 -0.36 4.32 2.45
N ILE A 50 0.12 3.73 1.36
CA ILE A 50 0.53 4.48 0.16
C ILE A 50 -0.61 5.30 -0.44
N GLU A 51 -1.84 4.81 -0.38
CA GLU A 51 -3.04 5.50 -0.88
C GLU A 51 -3.37 6.78 -0.12
N HIS A 52 -2.83 6.92 1.10
CA HIS A 52 -2.98 8.08 1.96
C HIS A 52 -1.88 9.13 1.80
N LEU A 53 -0.88 8.89 0.97
CA LEU A 53 0.23 9.82 0.74
C LEU A 53 -0.06 10.70 -0.48
N TYR A 54 0.23 12.00 -0.36
CA TYR A 54 0.22 12.93 -1.50
C TYR A 54 1.60 13.00 -2.18
N THR A 55 2.63 12.48 -1.54
CA THR A 55 3.98 12.34 -2.11
C THR A 55 4.01 11.25 -3.16
N ALA A 56 4.77 11.48 -4.23
CA ALA A 56 4.93 10.52 -5.32
C ALA A 56 5.40 9.15 -4.80
N PRO A 57 4.75 8.05 -5.19
CA PRO A 57 5.04 6.72 -4.65
C PRO A 57 6.48 6.29 -4.95
N GLU A 58 7.06 6.66 -6.09
CA GLU A 58 8.45 6.38 -6.46
C GLU A 58 9.44 6.93 -5.41
N ILE A 59 9.17 8.12 -4.89
CA ILE A 59 10.00 8.75 -3.86
C ILE A 59 9.87 7.99 -2.53
N VAL A 60 8.63 7.68 -2.15
CA VAL A 60 8.35 6.92 -0.91
C VAL A 60 9.00 5.53 -0.97
N LEU A 61 8.85 4.82 -2.09
CA LEU A 61 9.45 3.49 -2.26
C LEU A 61 10.97 3.56 -2.34
N SER A 62 11.55 4.60 -2.94
CA SER A 62 13.00 4.83 -2.93
C SER A 62 13.52 5.06 -1.51
N PHE A 63 12.79 5.81 -0.67
CA PHE A 63 13.11 5.98 0.74
C PHE A 63 13.03 4.64 1.48
N LEU A 64 11.94 3.89 1.31
CA LEU A 64 11.76 2.59 1.95
C LEU A 64 12.81 1.57 1.53
N LYS A 65 13.25 1.61 0.28
CA LYS A 65 14.33 0.76 -0.25
C LYS A 65 15.62 0.88 0.54
N THR A 66 15.90 2.04 1.14
CA THR A 66 17.11 2.24 1.97
C THR A 66 17.10 1.38 3.24
N PHE A 67 15.93 0.92 3.68
CA PHE A 67 15.78 0.01 4.82
C PHE A 67 15.70 -1.46 4.41
N ILE A 68 15.94 -1.83 3.15
CA ILE A 68 15.87 -3.22 2.70
C ILE A 68 17.29 -3.76 2.50
N SER A 69 17.62 -4.86 3.18
CA SER A 69 18.88 -5.57 2.98
C SER A 69 19.03 -6.04 1.53
N PRO A 70 20.25 -6.19 0.99
CA PRO A 70 20.45 -6.80 -0.32
C PRO A 70 19.79 -8.19 -0.40
N GLY A 71 18.94 -8.42 -1.40
CA GLY A 71 18.16 -9.66 -1.53
C GLY A 71 16.93 -9.75 -0.60
N GLY A 72 16.72 -8.76 0.25
CA GLY A 72 15.52 -8.61 1.09
C GLY A 72 14.29 -8.18 0.31
N PHE A 73 13.15 -8.11 0.99
CA PHE A 73 11.84 -7.93 0.36
C PHE A 73 11.08 -6.72 0.85
N LEU A 74 10.37 -6.08 -0.07
CA LEU A 74 9.31 -5.11 0.20
C LEU A 74 7.96 -5.77 -0.09
N ILE A 75 7.06 -5.77 0.90
CA ILE A 75 5.68 -6.22 0.75
C ILE A 75 4.77 -5.00 0.87
N ILE A 76 4.00 -4.74 -0.19
CA ILE A 76 3.08 -3.60 -0.24
C ILE A 76 1.66 -4.11 -0.39
N GLY A 77 0.73 -3.60 0.41
CA GLY A 77 -0.70 -3.86 0.28
C GLY A 77 -1.48 -2.56 0.17
N THR A 78 -2.48 -2.50 -0.70
CA THR A 78 -3.30 -1.30 -0.90
C THR A 78 -4.67 -1.66 -1.51
N PRO A 79 -5.70 -0.80 -1.38
CA PRO A 79 -6.91 -0.93 -2.16
C PRO A 79 -6.65 -0.96 -3.66
N ASN A 80 -7.38 -1.82 -4.37
CA ASN A 80 -7.28 -1.96 -5.81
C ASN A 80 -8.24 -1.01 -6.51
N ALA A 81 -7.72 0.01 -7.18
CA ALA A 81 -8.51 0.93 -7.99
C ALA A 81 -9.39 0.21 -9.04
N ALA A 82 -8.92 -0.94 -9.51
CA ALA A 82 -9.58 -1.78 -10.51
C ALA A 82 -10.65 -2.74 -9.94
N TYR A 83 -11.05 -2.60 -8.67
CA TYR A 83 -12.12 -3.37 -8.05
C TYR A 83 -13.41 -3.34 -8.90
N LEU A 84 -14.13 -4.47 -9.00
CA LEU A 84 -15.26 -4.59 -9.93
C LEU A 84 -16.38 -3.55 -9.69
N PRO A 85 -16.86 -3.31 -8.46
CA PRO A 85 -17.78 -2.21 -8.17
C PRO A 85 -17.27 -0.83 -8.61
N ASN A 86 -15.97 -0.56 -8.49
CA ASN A 86 -15.39 0.71 -8.94
C ASN A 86 -15.55 0.86 -10.46
N ARG A 87 -15.26 -0.22 -11.22
CA ARG A 87 -15.44 -0.25 -12.67
C ARG A 87 -16.89 -0.01 -13.09
N ILE A 88 -17.84 -0.67 -12.41
CA ILE A 88 -19.27 -0.51 -12.68
C ILE A 88 -19.72 0.93 -12.41
N LEU A 89 -19.32 1.50 -11.26
CA LEU A 89 -19.67 2.88 -10.93
C LEU A 89 -19.10 3.88 -11.95
N LEU A 90 -17.84 3.71 -12.35
CA LEU A 90 -17.21 4.55 -13.38
C LEU A 90 -17.93 4.44 -14.73
N ALA A 91 -18.30 3.22 -15.16
CA ALA A 91 -19.07 3.02 -16.39
C ALA A 91 -20.46 3.69 -16.35
N LEU A 92 -21.02 3.88 -15.15
CA LEU A 92 -22.26 4.61 -14.91
C LEU A 92 -22.05 6.12 -14.68
N GLY A 93 -20.83 6.64 -14.89
CA GLY A 93 -20.49 8.06 -14.69
C GLY A 93 -20.44 8.48 -13.21
N LYS A 94 -20.31 7.53 -12.28
CA LYS A 94 -20.20 7.79 -10.84
C LYS A 94 -18.76 7.60 -10.38
N ASN A 95 -18.25 8.54 -9.59
CA ASN A 95 -16.94 8.40 -8.96
C ASN A 95 -17.04 7.44 -7.75
N PRO A 96 -16.36 6.28 -7.77
CA PRO A 96 -16.37 5.34 -6.65
C PRO A 96 -15.43 5.74 -5.51
N TYR A 97 -14.47 6.62 -5.77
CA TYR A 97 -13.44 7.00 -4.83
C TYR A 97 -13.97 8.02 -3.82
N GLU A 98 -13.42 7.93 -2.61
CA GLU A 98 -13.74 8.88 -1.56
C GLU A 98 -13.31 10.30 -1.97
N ARG A 99 -14.12 11.29 -1.60
CA ARG A 99 -13.68 12.69 -1.70
C ARG A 99 -12.63 12.96 -0.62
N ILE A 100 -11.61 13.73 -0.96
CA ILE A 100 -10.66 14.24 0.03
C ILE A 100 -11.43 14.90 1.18
N ARG A 101 -11.19 14.39 2.38
CA ARG A 101 -11.85 14.86 3.60
C ARG A 101 -11.34 16.24 3.95
N LYS A 102 -12.17 17.00 4.67
CA LYS A 102 -11.78 18.33 5.18
C LYS A 102 -10.78 18.25 6.36
N THR A 103 -10.59 17.05 6.89
CA THR A 103 -9.75 16.77 8.06
C THR A 103 -8.30 16.61 7.62
N TYR A 104 -7.42 17.49 8.09
CA TYR A 104 -6.03 17.57 7.63
C TYR A 104 -5.19 16.35 8.02
N ASP A 105 -5.37 15.84 9.24
CA ASP A 105 -4.65 14.69 9.80
C ASP A 105 -5.09 13.35 9.18
N ASN A 106 -6.27 13.31 8.55
CA ASN A 106 -6.76 12.14 7.85
C ASN A 106 -7.60 12.56 6.63
N PRO A 107 -6.94 12.93 5.52
CA PRO A 107 -7.60 13.41 4.31
C PRO A 107 -8.33 12.30 3.52
N GLY A 108 -8.24 11.02 3.94
CA GLY A 108 -8.74 9.88 3.17
C GLY A 108 -7.72 9.39 2.15
N HIS A 109 -8.19 8.73 1.07
CA HIS A 109 -7.32 8.26 -0.01
C HIS A 109 -7.06 9.42 -0.99
N PHE A 110 -5.79 9.73 -1.25
CA PHE A 110 -5.41 10.61 -2.36
C PHE A 110 -5.50 9.88 -3.70
N ARG A 111 -5.05 8.62 -3.72
CA ARG A 111 -5.02 7.81 -4.93
C ARG A 111 -5.04 6.32 -4.58
N GLU A 112 -5.95 5.59 -5.21
CA GLU A 112 -5.87 4.12 -5.27
C GLU A 112 -5.15 3.71 -6.54
N TYR A 113 -4.49 2.56 -6.51
CA TYR A 113 -3.61 2.14 -7.59
C TYR A 113 -4.05 0.81 -8.19
N THR A 114 -3.56 0.53 -9.39
CA THR A 114 -3.69 -0.79 -10.02
C THR A 114 -2.41 -1.61 -9.85
N ALA A 115 -2.50 -2.93 -9.94
CA ALA A 115 -1.31 -3.77 -9.77
C ALA A 115 -0.26 -3.58 -10.86
N SER A 116 -0.68 -3.24 -12.10
CA SER A 116 0.25 -2.96 -13.19
C SER A 116 1.03 -1.68 -12.94
N GLU A 117 0.34 -0.61 -12.56
CA GLU A 117 0.96 0.67 -12.18
C GLU A 117 1.92 0.47 -11.00
N PHE A 118 1.51 -0.26 -9.97
CA PHE A 118 2.38 -0.52 -8.82
C PHE A 118 3.64 -1.31 -9.17
N LYS A 119 3.51 -2.29 -10.07
CA LYS A 119 4.65 -3.05 -10.57
C LYS A 119 5.63 -2.13 -11.31
N GLU A 120 5.12 -1.24 -12.16
CA GLU A 120 5.94 -0.27 -12.90
C GLU A 120 6.71 0.66 -11.95
N ILE A 121 6.02 1.24 -10.96
CA ILE A 121 6.62 2.11 -9.93
C ILE A 121 7.73 1.35 -9.16
N CYS A 122 7.47 0.11 -8.75
CA CYS A 122 8.48 -0.71 -8.06
C CYS A 122 9.71 -0.97 -8.92
N GLN A 123 9.51 -1.24 -10.21
CA GLN A 123 10.59 -1.47 -11.16
C GLN A 123 11.42 -0.20 -11.41
N GLU A 124 10.77 0.96 -11.48
CA GLU A 124 11.43 2.26 -11.65
C GLU A 124 12.39 2.58 -10.51
N VAL A 125 12.02 2.26 -9.26
CA VAL A 125 12.90 2.44 -8.09
C VAL A 125 13.94 1.32 -7.96
N GLY A 126 14.04 0.44 -8.95
CA GLY A 126 15.01 -0.65 -9.01
C GLY A 126 14.71 -1.80 -8.06
N LEU A 127 13.44 -2.08 -7.78
CA LEU A 127 13.00 -3.31 -7.12
C LEU A 127 12.46 -4.31 -8.16
N THR A 128 12.66 -5.60 -7.92
CA THR A 128 12.16 -6.66 -8.81
C THR A 128 10.87 -7.24 -8.27
N CYS A 129 9.75 -7.00 -8.95
CA CYS A 129 8.46 -7.64 -8.64
C CYS A 129 8.54 -9.17 -8.75
N LYS A 130 8.24 -9.88 -7.66
CA LYS A 130 8.24 -11.35 -7.58
C LYS A 130 6.85 -11.95 -7.64
N SER A 131 5.88 -11.31 -6.98
CA SER A 131 4.48 -11.74 -7.03
C SER A 131 3.53 -10.56 -6.90
N ILE A 132 2.33 -10.77 -7.46
CA ILE A 132 1.17 -9.89 -7.30
C ILE A 132 0.03 -10.80 -6.83
N GLU A 133 -0.62 -10.41 -5.75
CA GLU A 133 -1.75 -11.13 -5.19
C GLU A 133 -2.94 -10.19 -5.05
N TYR A 134 -4.14 -10.77 -5.05
CA TYR A 134 -5.39 -10.05 -4.98
C TYR A 134 -6.29 -10.67 -3.90
N HIS A 135 -6.88 -9.81 -3.07
CA HIS A 135 -7.51 -10.22 -1.81
C HIS A 135 -8.88 -9.57 -1.62
N ASP A 136 -9.77 -10.30 -0.96
CA ASP A 136 -11.03 -9.79 -0.44
C ASP A 136 -11.09 -10.14 1.06
N PHE A 137 -10.91 -9.15 1.94
CA PHE A 137 -10.92 -9.37 3.40
C PHE A 137 -12.34 -9.37 4.02
N SER A 138 -13.40 -9.43 3.20
CA SER A 138 -14.77 -9.19 3.64
C SER A 138 -15.64 -10.46 3.64
N GLU A 139 -16.25 -10.77 4.79
CA GLU A 139 -17.37 -11.72 4.91
C GLU A 139 -18.74 -11.03 4.69
N LYS A 140 -18.87 -10.15 3.69
CA LYS A 140 -20.14 -9.40 3.55
C LYS A 140 -21.24 -10.34 3.04
N LYS A 141 -22.39 -10.34 3.71
CA LYS A 141 -23.54 -11.18 3.37
C LYS A 141 -24.44 -10.47 2.34
N GLY A 142 -24.71 -11.13 1.21
CA GLY A 142 -25.64 -10.64 0.18
C GLY A 142 -25.39 -11.24 -1.21
N ILE A 143 -26.43 -11.34 -2.04
CA ILE A 143 -26.34 -11.94 -3.39
C ILE A 143 -25.36 -11.16 -4.28
N ALA A 144 -25.44 -9.83 -4.27
CA ALA A 144 -24.54 -8.98 -5.06
C ALA A 144 -23.06 -9.18 -4.67
N HIS A 145 -22.77 -9.32 -3.37
CA HIS A 145 -21.40 -9.58 -2.90
C HIS A 145 -20.90 -10.97 -3.33
N LYS A 146 -21.76 -12.00 -3.30
CA LYS A 146 -21.42 -13.34 -3.81
C LYS A 146 -21.09 -13.32 -5.31
N ILE A 147 -21.85 -12.56 -6.10
CA ILE A 147 -21.59 -12.41 -7.54
C ILE A 147 -20.24 -11.72 -7.76
N VAL A 148 -19.98 -10.61 -7.06
CA VAL A 148 -18.69 -9.90 -7.15
C VAL A 148 -17.53 -10.82 -6.75
N GLY A 149 -17.64 -11.56 -5.64
CA GLY A 149 -16.62 -12.51 -5.21
C GLY A 149 -16.39 -13.64 -6.22
N LEU A 150 -17.45 -14.19 -6.83
CA LEU A 150 -17.32 -15.19 -7.90
C LEU A 150 -16.57 -14.62 -9.11
N MET A 151 -16.92 -13.40 -9.54
CA MET A 151 -16.22 -12.72 -10.64
C MET A 151 -14.76 -12.41 -10.28
N GLY A 152 -14.46 -12.07 -9.02
CA GLY A 152 -13.09 -11.90 -8.51
C GLY A 152 -12.27 -13.19 -8.55
N ASN A 153 -12.89 -14.35 -8.32
CA ASN A 153 -12.19 -15.64 -8.43
C ASN A 153 -11.89 -16.01 -9.88
N ILE A 154 -12.78 -15.65 -10.82
CA ILE A 154 -12.57 -15.83 -12.27
C ILE A 154 -11.52 -14.85 -12.80
N HIS A 155 -11.57 -13.60 -12.36
CA HIS A 155 -10.67 -12.54 -12.79
C HIS A 155 -10.15 -11.75 -11.59
N GLN A 156 -8.96 -12.15 -11.11
CA GLN A 156 -8.35 -11.63 -9.88
C GLN A 156 -8.30 -10.08 -9.76
N PRO A 157 -8.06 -9.31 -10.85
CA PRO A 157 -8.12 -7.85 -10.80
C PRO A 157 -9.47 -7.24 -10.38
N PHE A 158 -10.53 -8.04 -10.26
CA PHE A 158 -11.83 -7.63 -9.74
C PHE A 158 -11.98 -7.71 -8.22
N LYS A 159 -10.97 -8.21 -7.51
CA LYS A 159 -10.95 -8.21 -6.03
C LYS A 159 -10.60 -6.83 -5.46
N LYS A 160 -10.99 -6.60 -4.21
CA LYS A 160 -10.96 -5.28 -3.58
C LYS A 160 -9.57 -4.78 -3.23
N TYR A 161 -8.65 -5.67 -2.88
CA TYR A 161 -7.30 -5.33 -2.47
C TYR A 161 -6.28 -6.03 -3.37
N LEU A 162 -5.09 -5.44 -3.44
CA LEU A 162 -3.93 -6.05 -4.07
C LEU A 162 -2.73 -5.97 -3.15
N SER A 163 -1.79 -6.89 -3.33
CA SER A 163 -0.47 -6.79 -2.74
C SER A 163 0.61 -7.13 -3.76
N VAL A 164 1.77 -6.50 -3.62
CA VAL A 164 2.94 -6.75 -4.45
C VAL A 164 4.11 -7.10 -3.53
N VAL A 165 4.81 -8.18 -3.88
CA VAL A 165 6.07 -8.56 -3.23
C VAL A 165 7.21 -8.27 -4.19
N CYS A 166 8.13 -7.43 -3.77
CA CYS A 166 9.28 -6.98 -4.53
C CYS A 166 10.58 -7.34 -3.80
N GLN A 167 11.64 -7.66 -4.55
CA GLN A 167 12.97 -7.93 -4.00
C GLN A 167 13.92 -6.77 -4.34
N ASN A 168 14.77 -6.41 -3.37
CA ASN A 168 15.88 -5.46 -3.55
C ASN A 168 17.11 -6.12 -4.18
#